data_AF-A0A2M7JV83-F1
#
_entry.id   AF-A0A2M7JV83-F1
#
_cell.length_a   1.000
_cell.length_b   1.000
_cell.length_c   1.000
_cell.angle_alpha   90.00
_cell.angle_beta   90.00
_cell.angle_gamma   90.00
#
_symmetry.space_group_name_H-M   'P 1'
#
loop_
_entity.id
_entity.type
_entity.pdbx_description
1 polymer ?
#
loop_
_entity_poly.entity_id
_entity_poly.type
_entity_poly.pdbx_seq_one_letter_code
_entity_poly.pdbx_strand_id
1 'polypeptide(L)' 'MAPPGRYLHIEPMPGGRALIDFNRAYNPFCEFNEKYTCPYAPEENRLEIAIRAGEKRFR' A
#
# COMPACT_ATOMS: atom_id res chain seq x y z
N MET A 1 -3.95 -9.36 14.72
CA MET A 1 -2.84 -9.03 13.81
C MET A 1 -3.47 -8.34 12.61
N ALA A 2 -3.16 -7.06 12.38
CA ALA A 2 -3.73 -6.35 11.23
C ALA A 2 -3.27 -7.01 9.92
N PRO A 3 -4.13 -7.10 8.90
CA PRO A 3 -3.75 -7.71 7.63
C PRO A 3 -2.57 -6.94 7.00
N PRO A 4 -1.68 -7.64 6.28
CA PRO A 4 -0.59 -6.99 5.56
C PRO A 4 -1.15 -5.93 4.59
N GLY A 5 -0.58 -4.72 4.68
CA GLY A 5 -0.91 -3.60 3.81
C GLY A 5 0.05 -3.48 2.63
N ARG A 6 -0.27 -2.56 1.72
CA ARG A 6 0.63 -2.16 0.62
C ARG A 6 1.01 -0.70 0.76
N TYR A 7 2.17 -0.35 0.23
CA TYR A 7 2.59 1.04 0.17
C TYR A 7 2.12 1.67 -1.14
N LEU A 8 1.85 2.97 -1.08
CA LEU A 8 1.58 3.79 -2.23
C LEU A 8 2.29 5.13 -2.05
N HIS A 9 3.05 5.54 -3.06
CA HIS A 9 3.60 6.89 -3.10
C HIS A 9 2.54 7.83 -3.67
N ILE A 10 2.27 8.93 -2.96
CA ILE A 10 1.25 9.90 -3.34
C ILE A 10 1.93 11.05 -4.09
N GLU A 11 1.45 11.33 -5.30
CA GLU A 11 1.95 12.44 -6.10
C GLU A 11 1.06 13.68 -5.89
N PRO A 12 1.60 14.81 -5.41
CA PRO A 12 0.82 16.03 -5.24
C PRO A 12 0.41 16.60 -6.59
N MET A 13 -0.79 17.17 -6.66
CA MET A 13 -1.34 17.85 -7.84
C MET A 13 -1.71 19.30 -7.52
N PRO A 14 -1.76 20.19 -8.53
CA PRO A 14 -2.23 21.56 -8.34
C PRO A 14 -3.63 21.64 -7.73
N GLY A 15 -3.84 22.68 -6.93
CA GLY A 15 -5.11 22.94 -6.25
C GLY A 15 -5.34 22.09 -5.00
N GLY A 16 -4.27 21.66 -4.31
CA GLY A 16 -4.38 20.88 -3.07
C GLY A 16 -4.92 19.46 -3.29
N ARG A 17 -4.83 18.95 -4.52
CA ARG A 17 -5.24 17.59 -4.87
C ARG A 17 -4.04 16.66 -4.81
N ALA A 18 -4.30 15.37 -4.80
CA ALA A 18 -3.28 14.35 -4.90
C ALA A 18 -3.72 13.25 -5.87
N LEU A 19 -2.79 12.73 -6.65
CA LEU A 19 -3.02 11.57 -7.49
C LEU A 19 -2.79 10.30 -6.66
N ILE A 20 -3.86 9.51 -6.54
CA ILE A 20 -3.85 8.20 -5.88
C ILE A 20 -3.92 7.13 -6.96
N ASP A 21 -2.77 6.63 -7.40
CA ASP A 21 -2.68 5.60 -8.43
C ASP A 21 -2.38 4.22 -7.83
N PHE A 22 -3.44 3.46 -7.53
CA PHE A 22 -3.30 2.11 -6.98
C PHE A 22 -2.59 1.10 -7.90
N ASN A 23 -2.40 1.41 -9.19
CA ASN A 23 -1.60 0.56 -10.08
C ASN A 23 -0.12 0.54 -9.69
N ARG A 24 0.32 1.53 -8.90
CA ARG A 24 1.69 1.67 -8.42
C ARG A 24 1.85 1.24 -6.96
N ALA A 25 0.82 0.63 -6.36
CA ALA A 25 0.92 0.08 -5.02
C ALA A 25 1.87 -1.14 -5.02
N TYR A 26 2.74 -1.23 -4.01
CA TYR A 26 3.78 -2.26 -3.93
C TYR A 26 3.88 -2.89 -2.54
N ASN A 27 4.47 -4.09 -2.46
CA ASN A 27 4.60 -4.84 -1.22
C ASN A 27 5.82 -4.35 -0.41
N PRO A 28 5.70 -4.21 0.92
CA PRO A 28 6.84 -3.87 1.76
C PRO A 28 7.89 -4.99 1.78
N PHE A 29 9.18 -4.66 1.98
CA PHE A 29 10.26 -5.66 1.97
C PHE A 29 10.10 -6.79 2.99
N CYS A 30 9.42 -6.53 4.11
CA CYS A 30 9.11 -7.55 5.12
C CYS A 30 8.27 -8.72 4.57
N GLU A 31 7.58 -8.52 3.44
CA GLU A 31 6.83 -9.56 2.75
C GLU A 31 7.73 -10.55 1.99
N PHE A 32 9.01 -10.24 1.82
CA PHE A 32 9.98 -11.08 1.13
C PHE A 32 11.14 -11.53 2.03
N ASN A 33 11.37 -10.83 3.13
CA ASN A 33 12.48 -11.10 4.03
C ASN A 33 12.08 -10.82 5.48
N GLU A 34 12.00 -11.89 6.26
CA GLU A 34 11.58 -11.89 7.67
C GLU A 34 12.49 -11.09 8.60
N LYS A 35 13.69 -10.70 8.14
CA LYS A 35 14.59 -9.82 8.90
C LYS A 35 14.08 -8.38 8.97
N TYR A 36 13.11 -7.99 8.14
CA TYR A 36 12.52 -6.66 8.15
C TYR A 36 11.19 -6.64 8.89
N THR A 37 10.98 -5.62 9.71
CA THR A 37 9.71 -5.40 10.41
C THR A 37 8.68 -4.75 9.48
N CYS A 38 7.49 -5.32 9.39
CA CYS A 38 6.38 -4.68 8.69
C CYS A 38 5.82 -3.51 9.50
N PRO A 39 5.69 -2.30 8.94
CA PRO A 39 4.91 -1.26 9.56
C PRO A 39 3.42 -1.54 9.39
N TYR A 40 2.67 -1.11 10.39
CA TYR A 40 1.22 -1.17 10.36
C TYR A 40 0.67 0.15 9.85
N ALA A 41 -0.23 0.05 8.87
CA ALA A 41 -1.03 1.21 8.47
C ALA A 41 -2.01 1.56 9.61
N PRO A 42 -2.25 2.87 9.85
CA PRO A 42 -3.26 3.29 10.81
C PRO A 42 -4.67 2.92 10.30
N GLU A 43 -5.65 2.87 11.20
CA GLU A 43 -7.00 2.36 10.88
C GLU A 43 -7.70 3.18 9.80
N GLU A 44 -7.44 4.49 9.76
CA GLU A 44 -7.98 5.44 8.79
C GLU A 44 -7.54 5.14 7.36
N ASN A 45 -6.45 4.38 7.19
CA ASN A 45 -5.94 3.96 5.88
C ASN A 45 -6.53 2.62 5.42
N ARG A 46 -7.47 2.03 6.16
CA ARG A 46 -8.14 0.79 5.76
C ARG A 46 -9.28 1.09 4.79
N LEU A 47 -9.13 0.61 3.55
CA LEU A 47 -10.17 0.67 2.53
C LEU A 47 -11.04 -0.59 2.60
N GLU A 48 -12.36 -0.42 2.73
CA GLU A 48 -13.32 -1.54 2.74
C GLU A 48 -13.65 -2.08 1.34
N ILE A 49 -13.04 -1.50 0.31
CA ILE A 49 -13.20 -1.89 -1.09
C ILE A 49 -12.01 -2.71 -1.58
N ALA A 50 -12.27 -3.66 -2.47
CA ALA A 50 -11.22 -4.45 -3.09
C ALA A 50 -10.45 -3.64 -4.14
N ILE A 51 -9.15 -3.44 -3.93
CA ILE A 51 -8.24 -2.82 -4.90
C ILE A 51 -7.47 -3.91 -5.66
N ARG A 52 -7.91 -4.25 -6.87
CA ARG A 52 -7.35 -5.33 -7.72
C ARG A 52 -6.17 -4.89 -8.61
N ALA A 53 -5.67 -3.68 -8.43
CA ALA A 53 -4.52 -3.10 -9.13
C ALA A 53 -3.25 -3.18 -8.28
N GLY A 54 -2.08 -2.94 -8.89
CA GLY A 54 -0.79 -2.90 -8.20
C GLY A 54 -0.03 -4.22 -8.23
N GLU A 55 1.08 -4.26 -7.50
CA GLU A 55 1.93 -5.44 -7.39
C GLU A 55 1.12 -6.62 -6.85
N LYS A 56 1.22 -7.75 -7.54
CA LYS A 56 0.64 -9.02 -7.12
C LYS A 56 1.73 -9.87 -6.52
N ARG A 57 1.41 -10.54 -5.42
CA ARG A 57 2.18 -11.70 -4.98
C ARG A 57 1.91 -12.82 -5.96
N PHE A 58 2.87 -13.12 -6.82
CA PHE A 58 2.91 -14.40 -7.50
C PHE A 58 3.29 -15.44 -6.45
N ARG A 59 2.33 -16.27 -6.08
CA ARG A 59 2.57 -17.50 -5.31
C ARG A 59 2.48 -18.68 -6.26
#